data_AF-A0A383EYN3-F1
#
_entry.id   AF-A0A383EYN3-F1
#
_cell.length_a   1.000
_cell.length_b   1.000
_cell.length_c   1.000
_cell.angle_alpha   90.00
_cell.angle_beta   90.00
_cell.angle_gamma   90.00
#
_symmetry.space_group_name_H-M   'P 1'
#
loop_
_entity.id
_entity.type
_entity.pdbx_description
1 polymer ?
#
loop_
_entity_poly.entity_id
_entity_poly.type
_entity_poly.pdbx_seq_one_letter_code
_entity_poly.pdbx_strand_id
1 'polypeptide(L)'
;NDQMDSLAQEMSPKLSAHSDRILLNKDLFHRVKSVYDSRNSLNLNPEQIRLIEETHKYFVRAGVQLDEQSMKRLTEINQKLSSLSVQFDQNLLKETNEGFILVIEDKDQLQGLPQDVIDQASALAESEDHSGKWLFKPTRASMYPFLTYSTQRNLREKLYNSYINRGDNNNERDNKNIAIEMSALRIERANLLGYKTHADFVLEDNMAKNTTRVNDLLNKVWEPALSRA
;
A
#
# COMPACT_ATOMS: atom_id res chain seq x y z
N ASN A 1 10.48 6.85 -13.48
CA ASN A 1 11.17 8.05 -14.00
C ASN A 1 10.21 9.22 -13.85
N ASP A 2 10.69 10.45 -13.82
CA ASP A 2 9.86 11.59 -13.40
C ASP A 2 8.64 11.85 -14.29
N GLN A 3 8.73 11.51 -15.57
CA GLN A 3 7.60 11.60 -16.51
C GLN A 3 6.49 10.62 -16.15
N MET A 4 6.83 9.36 -15.89
CA MET A 4 5.85 8.35 -15.44
C MET A 4 5.26 8.71 -14.07
N ASP A 5 6.08 9.24 -13.17
CA ASP A 5 5.63 9.65 -11.84
C ASP A 5 4.60 10.79 -11.92
N SER A 6 4.89 11.80 -12.74
CA SER A 6 3.99 12.93 -12.98
C SER A 6 2.69 12.49 -13.65
N LEU A 7 2.78 11.59 -14.63
CA LEU A 7 1.62 11.03 -15.31
C LEU A 7 0.75 10.21 -14.35
N ALA A 8 1.35 9.42 -13.46
CA ALA A 8 0.61 8.65 -12.46
C ALA A 8 -0.18 9.57 -11.51
N GLN A 9 0.41 10.69 -11.08
CA GLN A 9 -0.28 11.69 -10.25
C GLN A 9 -1.49 12.30 -10.95
N GLU A 10 -1.39 12.57 -12.26
CA GLU A 10 -2.48 13.14 -13.04
C GLU A 10 -3.59 12.11 -13.34
N MET A 11 -3.20 10.89 -13.71
CA MET A 11 -4.13 9.87 -14.22
C MET A 11 -4.84 9.10 -13.12
N SER A 12 -4.19 8.87 -11.97
CA SER A 12 -4.76 8.14 -10.83
C SER A 12 -6.15 8.67 -10.39
N PRO A 13 -6.33 9.96 -10.07
CA PRO A 13 -7.65 10.48 -9.72
C PRO A 13 -8.64 10.44 -10.89
N LYS A 14 -8.19 10.67 -12.15
CA LYS A 14 -9.08 10.60 -13.33
C LYS A 14 -9.63 9.19 -13.54
N LEU A 15 -8.80 8.17 -13.36
CA LEU A 15 -9.20 6.76 -13.45
C LEU A 15 -10.14 6.39 -12.30
N SER A 16 -9.86 6.84 -11.07
CA SER A 16 -10.78 6.67 -9.94
C SER A 16 -12.16 7.26 -10.23
N ALA A 17 -12.20 8.52 -10.71
CA ALA A 17 -13.45 9.18 -11.07
C ALA A 17 -14.18 8.46 -12.21
N HIS A 18 -13.44 7.91 -13.18
CA HIS A 18 -14.02 7.13 -14.26
C HIS A 18 -14.67 5.83 -13.74
N SER A 19 -14.00 5.10 -12.85
CA SER A 19 -14.57 3.91 -12.20
C SER A 19 -15.81 4.25 -11.39
N ASP A 20 -15.80 5.34 -10.61
CA ASP A 20 -16.95 5.81 -9.85
C ASP A 20 -18.13 6.16 -10.77
N ARG A 21 -17.89 6.81 -11.93
CA ARG A 21 -18.95 7.10 -12.91
C ARG A 21 -19.65 5.86 -13.45
N ILE A 22 -18.95 4.72 -13.52
CA ILE A 22 -19.56 3.44 -13.94
C ILE A 22 -20.34 2.85 -12.78
N LEU A 23 -19.71 2.71 -11.62
CA LEU A 23 -20.26 1.99 -10.48
C LEU A 23 -21.39 2.74 -9.76
N LEU A 24 -21.41 4.07 -9.85
CA LEU A 24 -22.45 4.92 -9.27
C LEU A 24 -23.57 5.26 -10.27
N ASN A 25 -23.54 4.70 -11.48
CA ASN A 25 -24.59 4.91 -12.47
C ASN A 25 -25.84 4.09 -12.09
N LYS A 26 -26.89 4.79 -11.63
CA LYS A 26 -28.15 4.16 -11.20
C LYS A 26 -28.89 3.42 -12.32
N ASP A 27 -28.88 3.94 -13.55
CA ASP A 27 -29.52 3.28 -14.69
C ASP A 27 -28.82 1.98 -15.07
N LEU A 28 -27.48 1.98 -15.04
CA LEU A 28 -26.68 0.78 -15.25
C LEU A 28 -26.93 -0.22 -14.12
N PHE A 29 -26.95 0.23 -12.87
CA PHE A 29 -27.24 -0.62 -11.73
C PHE A 29 -28.64 -1.23 -11.80
N HIS A 30 -29.66 -0.49 -12.25
CA HIS A 30 -31.01 -1.05 -12.43
C HIS A 30 -31.01 -2.24 -13.41
N ARG A 31 -30.20 -2.19 -14.48
CA ARG A 31 -30.05 -3.30 -15.42
C ARG A 31 -29.33 -4.49 -14.77
N VAL A 32 -28.23 -4.24 -14.05
CA VAL A 32 -27.50 -5.27 -13.30
C VAL A 32 -28.40 -5.93 -12.26
N LYS A 33 -29.15 -5.13 -11.51
CA LYS A 33 -30.09 -5.60 -10.48
C LYS A 33 -31.20 -6.46 -11.06
N SER A 34 -31.76 -6.09 -12.22
CA SER A 34 -32.78 -6.89 -12.90
C SER A 34 -32.29 -8.31 -13.22
N VAL A 35 -31.06 -8.43 -13.72
CA VAL A 35 -30.44 -9.75 -13.98
C VAL A 35 -30.15 -10.47 -12.66
N TYR A 36 -29.67 -9.77 -11.64
CA TYR A 36 -29.44 -10.33 -10.31
C TYR A 36 -30.72 -10.88 -9.67
N ASP A 37 -31.82 -10.15 -9.72
CA ASP A 37 -33.10 -10.55 -9.13
C ASP A 37 -33.69 -11.78 -9.83
N SER A 38 -33.47 -11.91 -11.15
CA SER A 38 -33.95 -13.04 -11.96
C SER A 38 -32.95 -14.20 -12.09
N ARG A 39 -31.75 -14.12 -11.48
CA ARG A 39 -30.64 -15.07 -11.72
C ARG A 39 -31.02 -16.55 -11.53
N ASN A 40 -31.90 -16.84 -10.57
CA ASN A 40 -32.33 -18.21 -10.27
C ASN A 40 -33.33 -18.80 -11.29
N SER A 41 -33.91 -17.98 -12.16
CA SER A 41 -34.82 -18.41 -13.23
C SER A 41 -34.18 -18.47 -14.62
N LEU A 42 -32.92 -18.04 -14.76
CA LEU A 42 -32.25 -17.89 -16.06
C LEU A 42 -31.51 -19.17 -16.54
N ASN A 43 -31.68 -20.31 -15.86
CA ASN A 43 -31.00 -21.58 -16.16
C ASN A 43 -29.48 -21.41 -16.36
N LEU A 44 -28.85 -20.68 -15.45
CA LEU A 44 -27.43 -20.34 -15.50
C LEU A 44 -26.58 -21.40 -14.81
N ASN A 45 -25.35 -21.55 -15.25
CA ASN A 45 -24.38 -22.38 -14.55
C ASN A 45 -23.85 -21.69 -13.27
N PRO A 46 -23.19 -22.41 -12.35
CA PRO A 46 -22.72 -21.84 -11.09
C PRO A 46 -21.76 -20.65 -11.24
N GLU A 47 -20.90 -20.65 -12.26
CA GLU A 47 -19.94 -19.57 -12.52
C GLU A 47 -20.64 -18.28 -12.99
N GLN A 48 -21.67 -18.41 -13.82
CA GLN A 48 -22.50 -17.30 -14.28
C GLN A 48 -23.30 -16.68 -13.14
N ILE A 49 -23.90 -17.51 -12.28
CA ILE A 49 -24.59 -17.04 -11.07
C ILE A 49 -23.59 -16.27 -10.19
N ARG A 50 -22.41 -16.85 -9.97
CA ARG A 50 -21.36 -16.21 -9.18
C ARG A 50 -20.95 -14.86 -9.75
N LEU A 51 -20.75 -14.77 -11.07
CA LEU A 51 -20.41 -13.50 -11.72
C LEU A 51 -21.49 -12.44 -11.48
N ILE A 52 -22.76 -12.79 -11.66
CA ILE A 52 -23.89 -11.87 -11.43
C ILE A 52 -23.92 -11.38 -9.97
N GLU A 53 -23.72 -12.29 -9.02
CA GLU A 53 -23.70 -11.97 -7.60
C GLU A 53 -22.53 -11.04 -7.25
N GLU A 54 -21.35 -11.32 -7.77
CA GLU A 54 -20.17 -10.49 -7.56
C GLU A 54 -20.31 -9.12 -8.22
N THR A 55 -20.81 -9.05 -9.46
CA THR A 55 -21.09 -7.78 -10.15
C THR A 55 -22.09 -6.94 -9.36
N HIS A 56 -23.24 -7.49 -8.98
CA HIS A 56 -24.22 -6.76 -8.17
C HIS A 56 -23.61 -6.27 -6.85
N LYS A 57 -22.88 -7.14 -6.15
CA LYS A 57 -22.19 -6.79 -4.90
C LYS A 57 -21.19 -5.65 -5.10
N TYR A 58 -20.42 -5.62 -6.19
CA TYR A 58 -19.49 -4.52 -6.49
C TYR A 58 -20.20 -3.17 -6.61
N PHE A 59 -21.33 -3.10 -7.32
CA PHE A 59 -22.11 -1.86 -7.42
C PHE A 59 -22.63 -1.38 -6.06
N VAL A 60 -23.19 -2.29 -5.26
CA VAL A 60 -23.70 -1.97 -3.92
C VAL A 60 -22.58 -1.47 -3.02
N ARG A 61 -21.46 -2.20 -2.95
CA ARG A 61 -20.28 -1.82 -2.14
C ARG A 61 -19.59 -0.54 -2.62
N ALA A 62 -19.72 -0.22 -3.90
CA ALA A 62 -19.24 1.05 -4.44
C ALA A 62 -20.11 2.24 -4.04
N GLY A 63 -21.32 2.03 -3.49
CA GLY A 63 -22.17 3.10 -2.99
C GLY A 63 -23.27 3.56 -3.95
N VAL A 64 -23.65 2.76 -4.95
CA VAL A 64 -24.71 3.14 -5.92
C VAL A 64 -26.08 3.41 -5.29
N GLN A 65 -26.31 2.87 -4.09
CA GLN A 65 -27.55 3.02 -3.33
C GLN A 65 -27.60 4.33 -2.52
N LEU A 66 -26.52 5.11 -2.51
CA LEU A 66 -26.46 6.38 -1.79
C LEU A 66 -27.30 7.45 -2.50
N ASP A 67 -27.64 8.50 -1.74
CA ASP A 67 -28.17 9.74 -2.30
C ASP A 67 -27.09 10.46 -3.12
N GLU A 68 -27.51 11.42 -3.95
CA GLU A 68 -26.62 12.11 -4.88
C GLU A 68 -25.49 12.89 -4.19
N GLN A 69 -25.77 13.47 -3.01
CA GLN A 69 -24.77 14.23 -2.26
C GLN A 69 -23.71 13.28 -1.69
N SER A 70 -24.13 12.17 -1.11
CA SER A 70 -23.25 11.14 -0.58
C SER A 70 -22.41 10.47 -1.68
N MET A 71 -22.99 10.19 -2.86
CA MET A 71 -22.24 9.68 -4.02
C MET A 71 -21.18 10.66 -4.53
N LYS A 72 -21.51 11.96 -4.57
CA LYS A 72 -20.54 13.01 -4.94
C LYS A 72 -19.38 13.05 -3.96
N ARG A 73 -19.68 13.06 -2.65
CA ARG A 73 -18.65 13.07 -1.61
C ARG A 73 -17.78 11.81 -1.66
N LEU A 74 -18.38 10.66 -1.89
CA LEU A 74 -17.68 9.38 -2.05
C LEU A 74 -16.68 9.44 -3.23
N THR A 75 -17.10 10.02 -4.36
CA THR A 75 -16.26 10.20 -5.55
C THR A 75 -15.08 11.14 -5.29
N GLU A 76 -15.28 12.21 -4.53
CA GLU A 76 -14.20 13.12 -4.10
C GLU A 76 -13.19 12.40 -3.19
N ILE A 77 -13.69 11.61 -2.22
CA ILE A 77 -12.85 10.84 -1.31
C ILE A 77 -12.02 9.81 -2.08
N ASN A 78 -12.63 9.06 -3.00
CA ASN A 78 -11.93 8.05 -3.79
C ASN A 78 -10.81 8.67 -4.65
N GLN A 79 -11.08 9.78 -5.34
CA GLN A 79 -10.06 10.52 -6.08
C GLN A 79 -8.90 10.97 -5.19
N LYS A 80 -9.21 11.57 -4.04
CA LYS A 80 -8.19 12.06 -3.11
C LYS A 80 -7.35 10.92 -2.54
N LEU A 81 -7.97 9.81 -2.14
CA LEU A 81 -7.25 8.60 -1.71
C LEU A 81 -6.35 8.03 -2.81
N SER A 82 -6.80 8.07 -4.07
CA SER A 82 -6.03 7.62 -5.23
C SER A 82 -4.77 8.48 -5.44
N SER A 83 -4.90 9.81 -5.36
CA SER A 83 -3.75 10.72 -5.43
C SER A 83 -2.81 10.57 -4.24
N LEU A 84 -3.34 10.50 -3.01
CA LEU A 84 -2.52 10.33 -1.81
C LEU A 84 -1.75 9.01 -1.82
N SER A 85 -2.32 7.93 -2.36
CA SER A 85 -1.63 6.63 -2.48
C SER A 85 -0.43 6.73 -3.41
N VAL A 86 -0.60 7.36 -4.59
CA VAL A 86 0.52 7.58 -5.52
C VAL A 86 1.60 8.47 -4.90
N GLN A 87 1.19 9.52 -4.19
CA GLN A 87 2.13 10.40 -3.50
C GLN A 87 2.92 9.68 -2.41
N PHE A 88 2.23 8.87 -1.58
CA PHE A 88 2.85 8.09 -0.51
C PHE A 88 3.93 7.15 -1.08
N ASP A 89 3.61 6.42 -2.15
CA ASP A 89 4.50 5.44 -2.77
C ASP A 89 5.71 6.12 -3.43
N GLN A 90 5.49 7.23 -4.14
CA GLN A 90 6.56 8.01 -4.76
C GLN A 90 7.51 8.61 -3.72
N ASN A 91 6.97 9.18 -2.64
CA ASN A 91 7.75 9.70 -1.52
C ASN A 91 8.63 8.60 -0.91
N LEU A 92 8.05 7.43 -0.63
CA LEU A 92 8.79 6.30 -0.06
C LEU A 92 9.88 5.77 -1.00
N LEU A 93 9.60 5.72 -2.31
CA LEU A 93 10.57 5.31 -3.33
C LEU A 93 11.75 6.28 -3.38
N LYS A 94 11.48 7.58 -3.43
CA LYS A 94 12.51 8.63 -3.45
C LYS A 94 13.31 8.63 -2.16
N GLU A 95 12.66 8.48 -1.01
CA GLU A 95 13.35 8.35 0.28
C GLU A 95 14.30 7.14 0.31
N THR A 96 13.87 6.02 -0.29
CA THR A 96 14.66 4.79 -0.36
C THR A 96 15.87 4.92 -1.30
N ASN A 97 15.68 5.59 -2.45
CA ASN A 97 16.69 5.61 -3.52
C ASN A 97 17.63 6.81 -3.44
N GLU A 98 17.15 7.94 -2.94
CA GLU A 98 17.85 9.23 -2.98
C GLU A 98 18.00 9.88 -1.60
N GLY A 99 17.28 9.39 -0.57
CA GLY A 99 17.27 10.03 0.75
C GLY A 99 18.55 9.80 1.55
N PHE A 100 18.92 8.53 1.76
CA PHE A 100 20.11 8.15 2.51
C PHE A 100 20.97 7.16 1.74
N ILE A 101 22.27 7.41 1.73
CA ILE A 101 23.29 6.48 1.27
C ILE A 101 24.34 6.31 2.37
N LEU A 102 24.69 5.07 2.67
CA LEU A 102 25.85 4.76 3.50
C LEU A 102 27.02 4.47 2.58
N VAL A 103 27.96 5.39 2.52
CA VAL A 103 29.20 5.24 1.77
C VAL A 103 30.31 4.80 2.71
N ILE A 104 30.96 3.68 2.39
CA ILE A 104 32.12 3.15 3.10
C ILE A 104 33.35 3.33 2.21
N GLU A 105 34.39 3.96 2.75
CA GLU A 105 35.66 4.21 2.06
C GLU A 105 36.78 3.29 2.55
N ASP A 106 36.69 2.88 3.82
CA ASP A 106 37.67 2.02 4.46
C ASP A 106 37.22 0.56 4.39
N LYS A 107 38.07 -0.28 3.79
CA LYS A 107 37.81 -1.72 3.63
C LYS A 107 37.67 -2.43 4.98
N ASP A 108 38.31 -1.94 6.03
CA ASP A 108 38.22 -2.54 7.38
C ASP A 108 36.80 -2.41 7.97
N GLN A 109 36.02 -1.43 7.49
CA GLN A 109 34.62 -1.26 7.89
C GLN A 109 33.67 -2.27 7.24
N LEU A 110 34.15 -3.10 6.31
CA LEU A 110 33.36 -4.18 5.68
C LEU A 110 33.47 -5.51 6.45
N GLN A 111 34.25 -5.53 7.53
CA GLN A 111 34.50 -6.76 8.29
C GLN A 111 33.21 -7.47 8.70
N GLY A 112 33.20 -8.78 8.48
CA GLY A 112 32.07 -9.67 8.76
C GLY A 112 31.11 -9.85 7.58
N LEU A 113 31.06 -8.90 6.64
CA LEU A 113 30.18 -9.01 5.48
C LEU A 113 30.62 -10.15 4.55
N PRO A 114 29.66 -10.94 4.03
CA PRO A 114 29.91 -11.88 2.94
C PRO A 114 30.45 -11.18 1.69
N GLN A 115 31.29 -11.87 0.92
CA GLN A 115 31.94 -11.30 -0.26
C GLN A 115 30.93 -10.85 -1.32
N ASP A 116 29.84 -11.59 -1.52
CA ASP A 116 28.78 -11.23 -2.46
C ASP A 116 28.07 -9.92 -2.08
N VAL A 117 27.96 -9.62 -0.79
CA VAL A 117 27.40 -8.35 -0.29
C VAL A 117 28.37 -7.20 -0.55
N ILE A 118 29.66 -7.44 -0.36
CA ILE A 118 30.74 -6.47 -0.65
C ILE A 118 30.78 -6.16 -2.15
N ASP A 119 30.73 -7.18 -3.00
CA ASP A 119 30.78 -7.04 -4.46
C ASP A 119 29.56 -6.26 -4.98
N GLN A 120 28.36 -6.56 -4.47
CA GLN A 120 27.14 -5.80 -4.80
C GLN A 120 27.23 -4.33 -4.38
N ALA A 121 27.75 -4.05 -3.19
CA ALA A 121 27.90 -2.69 -2.70
C ALA A 121 28.94 -1.90 -3.52
N SER A 122 29.99 -2.56 -4.01
CA SER A 122 30.99 -1.97 -4.91
C SER A 122 30.38 -1.66 -6.28
N ALA A 123 29.65 -2.61 -6.87
CA ALA A 123 28.99 -2.41 -8.16
C ALA A 123 27.94 -1.29 -8.09
N LEU A 124 27.19 -1.19 -6.99
CA LEU A 124 26.27 -0.09 -6.75
C LEU A 124 27.00 1.25 -6.66
N ALA A 125 28.11 1.29 -5.91
CA ALA A 125 28.93 2.49 -5.81
C ALA A 125 29.46 2.95 -7.18
N GLU A 126 29.94 2.03 -8.02
CA GLU A 126 30.36 2.35 -9.40
C GLU A 126 29.22 2.91 -10.25
N SER A 127 28.02 2.33 -10.13
CA SER A 127 26.85 2.79 -10.90
C SER A 127 26.30 4.16 -10.47
N GLU A 128 26.71 4.64 -9.29
CA GLU A 128 26.26 5.90 -8.70
C GLU A 128 27.43 6.87 -8.45
N ASP A 129 28.48 6.78 -9.29
CA ASP A 129 29.61 7.72 -9.30
C ASP A 129 30.44 7.78 -7.99
N HIS A 130 30.43 6.68 -7.23
CA HIS A 130 31.22 6.46 -6.01
C HIS A 130 32.31 5.40 -6.21
N SER A 131 33.01 5.43 -7.35
CA SER A 131 34.05 4.47 -7.70
C SER A 131 35.12 4.28 -6.62
N GLY A 132 35.49 3.01 -6.37
CA GLY A 132 36.46 2.65 -5.33
C GLY A 132 35.92 2.65 -3.90
N LYS A 133 34.61 2.81 -3.72
CA LYS A 133 33.91 2.78 -2.42
C LYS A 133 32.85 1.67 -2.41
N TRP A 134 32.16 1.52 -1.29
CA TRP A 134 30.99 0.64 -1.15
C TRP A 134 29.77 1.43 -0.72
N LEU A 135 28.65 1.20 -1.39
CA LEU A 135 27.39 1.92 -1.15
C LEU A 135 26.32 0.96 -0.63
N PHE A 136 25.68 1.35 0.48
CA PHE A 136 24.53 0.65 1.04
C PHE A 136 23.34 1.62 1.12
N LYS A 137 22.19 1.21 0.57
CA LYS A 137 20.92 1.95 0.60
C LYS A 137 19.97 1.35 1.64
N PRO A 138 18.97 2.09 2.12
CA PRO A 138 17.96 1.57 3.05
C PRO A 138 16.92 0.69 2.33
N THR A 139 17.39 -0.32 1.60
CA THR A 139 16.57 -1.37 1.00
C THR A 139 16.65 -2.63 1.86
N ARG A 140 15.65 -3.52 1.81
CA ARG A 140 15.71 -4.80 2.54
C ARG A 140 16.91 -5.65 2.10
N ALA A 141 17.18 -5.68 0.80
CA ALA A 141 18.27 -6.46 0.22
C ALA A 141 19.65 -5.98 0.69
N SER A 142 19.81 -4.69 1.00
CA SER A 142 21.06 -4.13 1.51
C SER A 142 21.11 -4.15 3.05
N MET A 143 20.04 -3.72 3.72
CA MET A 143 19.96 -3.61 5.18
C MET A 143 20.05 -4.95 5.88
N TYR A 144 19.28 -5.97 5.48
CA TYR A 144 19.28 -7.25 6.21
C TYR A 144 20.66 -7.93 6.28
N PRO A 145 21.37 -8.17 5.16
CA PRO A 145 22.70 -8.77 5.25
C PRO A 145 23.69 -7.86 5.98
N PHE A 146 23.62 -6.54 5.79
CA PHE A 146 24.51 -5.62 6.51
C PHE A 146 24.32 -5.70 8.03
N LEU A 147 23.08 -5.66 8.50
CA LEU A 147 22.77 -5.77 9.93
C LEU A 147 23.08 -7.15 10.50
N THR A 148 22.93 -8.21 9.70
CA THR A 148 23.16 -9.59 10.13
C THR A 148 24.65 -9.88 10.30
N TYR A 149 25.49 -9.41 9.38
CA TYR A 149 26.88 -9.88 9.28
C TYR A 149 27.92 -8.83 9.65
N SER A 150 27.64 -7.53 9.47
CA SER A 150 28.63 -6.48 9.75
C SER A 150 29.01 -6.47 11.23
N THR A 151 30.31 -6.41 11.53
CA THR A 151 30.79 -6.21 12.90
C THR A 151 30.62 -4.75 13.37
N GLN A 152 30.42 -3.82 12.44
CA GLN A 152 30.43 -2.37 12.71
C GLN A 152 29.11 -1.85 13.30
N ARG A 153 29.00 -1.83 14.63
CA ARG A 153 27.78 -1.41 15.36
C ARG A 153 27.24 -0.06 14.91
N ASN A 154 28.11 0.96 14.83
CA ASN A 154 27.69 2.32 14.48
C ASN A 154 27.14 2.41 13.05
N LEU A 155 27.68 1.62 12.12
CA LEU A 155 27.20 1.59 10.73
C LEU A 155 25.87 0.83 10.63
N ARG A 156 25.72 -0.28 11.39
CA ARG A 156 24.43 -0.98 11.50
C ARG A 156 23.33 -0.04 12.01
N GLU A 157 23.62 0.73 13.04
CA GLU A 157 22.69 1.70 13.62
C GLU A 157 22.30 2.79 12.61
N LYS A 158 23.27 3.38 11.90
CA LYS A 158 22.99 4.38 10.85
C LYS A 158 22.07 3.83 9.75
N LEU A 159 22.39 2.65 9.21
CA LEU A 159 21.61 2.04 8.14
C LEU A 159 20.21 1.61 8.62
N TYR A 160 20.10 1.08 9.84
CA TYR A 160 18.83 0.71 10.45
C TYR A 160 17.93 1.92 10.64
N ASN A 161 18.45 2.98 11.26
CA ASN A 161 17.69 4.20 11.53
C ASN A 161 17.21 4.85 10.23
N SER A 162 18.07 4.87 9.20
CA SER A 162 17.69 5.29 7.86
C SER A 162 16.51 4.46 7.32
N TYR A 163 16.54 3.13 7.45
CA TYR A 163 15.49 2.25 6.94
C TYR A 163 14.13 2.45 7.61
N ILE A 164 14.11 2.58 8.94
CA ILE A 164 12.86 2.69 9.71
C ILE A 164 12.24 4.09 9.62
N ASN A 165 13.06 5.13 9.40
CA ASN A 165 12.59 6.51 9.28
C ASN A 165 12.23 6.91 7.84
N ARG A 166 12.18 5.96 6.89
CA ARG A 166 11.80 6.29 5.51
C ARG A 166 10.37 6.83 5.47
N GLY A 167 10.21 8.05 4.98
CA GLY A 167 8.95 8.79 4.95
C GLY A 167 8.61 9.46 6.28
N ASP A 168 9.56 9.58 7.21
CA ASP A 168 9.40 10.18 8.54
C ASP A 168 10.56 11.11 8.91
N ASN A 169 11.06 11.89 7.94
CA ASN A 169 12.25 12.73 8.10
C ASN A 169 11.96 14.25 8.15
N ASN A 170 10.68 14.65 8.23
CA ASN A 170 10.26 16.07 8.23
C ASN A 170 10.77 16.85 7.00
N ASN A 171 10.88 16.17 5.86
CA ASN A 171 11.29 16.73 4.57
C ASN A 171 10.10 16.76 3.60
N GLU A 172 10.34 17.11 2.34
CA GLU A 172 9.33 17.14 1.29
C GLU A 172 8.74 15.77 0.93
N ARG A 173 9.37 14.68 1.40
CA ARG A 173 8.99 13.28 1.18
C ARG A 173 8.35 12.65 2.42
N ASP A 174 7.99 13.48 3.40
CA ASP A 174 7.37 13.03 4.64
C ASP A 174 5.94 12.54 4.39
N ASN A 175 5.64 11.35 4.90
CA ASN A 175 4.39 10.65 4.69
C ASN A 175 3.46 10.68 5.92
N LYS A 176 3.85 11.31 7.04
CA LYS A 176 3.02 11.33 8.26
C LYS A 176 1.66 11.97 8.01
N ASN A 177 1.65 13.17 7.43
CA ASN A 177 0.41 13.90 7.15
C ASN A 177 -0.45 13.19 6.10
N ILE A 178 0.19 12.59 5.09
CA ILE A 178 -0.49 11.77 4.08
C ILE A 178 -1.19 10.58 4.75
N ALA A 179 -0.49 9.85 5.62
CA ALA A 179 -1.06 8.69 6.33
C ALA A 179 -2.23 9.06 7.24
N ILE A 180 -2.14 10.20 7.94
CA ILE A 180 -3.23 10.74 8.77
C ILE A 180 -4.45 11.08 7.89
N GLU A 181 -4.24 11.80 6.79
CA GLU A 181 -5.31 12.19 5.87
C GLU A 181 -5.97 10.97 5.22
N MET A 182 -5.18 10.01 4.74
CA MET A 182 -5.70 8.74 4.19
C MET A 182 -6.54 7.97 5.22
N SER A 183 -6.12 7.95 6.49
CA SER A 183 -6.86 7.26 7.56
C SER A 183 -8.19 7.95 7.84
N ALA A 184 -8.20 9.28 7.90
CA ALA A 184 -9.42 10.09 8.06
C ALA A 184 -10.41 9.89 6.89
N LEU A 185 -9.91 9.91 5.66
CA LEU A 185 -10.73 9.69 4.47
C LEU A 185 -11.27 8.26 4.38
N ARG A 186 -10.49 7.25 4.81
CA ARG A 186 -10.94 5.85 4.83
C ARG A 186 -12.07 5.61 5.83
N ILE A 187 -12.03 6.25 7.00
CA ILE A 187 -13.13 6.15 7.99
C ILE A 187 -14.36 6.91 7.51
N GLU A 188 -14.20 8.10 6.93
CA GLU A 188 -15.32 8.85 6.33
C GLU A 188 -16.00 8.04 5.24
N ARG A 189 -15.23 7.45 4.32
CA ARG A 189 -15.74 6.56 3.27
C ARG A 189 -16.53 5.38 3.82
N ALA A 190 -15.99 4.70 4.83
CA ALA A 190 -16.65 3.56 5.45
C ALA A 190 -17.99 3.96 6.06
N ASN A 191 -18.03 5.09 6.79
CA ASN A 191 -19.25 5.61 7.40
C ASN A 191 -20.31 6.00 6.36
N LEU A 192 -19.92 6.64 5.25
CA LEU A 192 -20.84 6.93 4.13
C LEU A 192 -21.48 5.65 3.58
N LEU A 193 -20.72 4.56 3.52
CA LEU A 193 -21.19 3.26 3.06
C LEU A 193 -21.91 2.44 4.15
N GLY A 194 -22.12 3.01 5.35
CA GLY A 194 -22.83 2.36 6.45
C GLY A 194 -22.00 1.43 7.34
N TYR A 195 -20.67 1.43 7.19
CA TYR A 195 -19.75 0.63 8.01
C TYR A 195 -19.13 1.46 9.13
N LYS A 196 -18.97 0.87 10.32
CA LYS A 196 -18.40 1.54 11.49
C LYS A 196 -16.93 1.90 11.31
N THR A 197 -16.16 1.05 10.62
CA THR A 197 -14.74 1.27 10.36
C THR A 197 -14.36 0.85 8.95
N HIS A 198 -13.21 1.33 8.47
CA HIS A 198 -12.61 0.85 7.23
C HIS A 198 -12.36 -0.67 7.24
N ALA A 199 -11.99 -1.22 8.40
CA ALA A 199 -11.78 -2.66 8.55
C ALA A 199 -13.09 -3.44 8.38
N ASP A 200 -14.22 -2.94 8.91
CA ASP A 200 -15.53 -3.58 8.73
C ASP A 200 -15.93 -3.61 7.24
N PHE A 201 -15.70 -2.49 6.54
CA PHE A 201 -15.94 -2.41 5.09
C PHE A 201 -15.09 -3.42 4.30
N VAL A 202 -13.80 -3.52 4.59
CA VAL A 202 -12.88 -4.43 3.89
C VAL A 202 -13.19 -5.89 4.22
N LEU A 203 -13.45 -6.20 5.49
CA LEU A 203 -13.56 -7.57 5.97
C LEU A 203 -14.88 -8.24 5.58
N GLU A 204 -15.95 -7.48 5.35
CA GLU A 204 -17.23 -8.03 4.87
C GLU A 204 -17.04 -8.94 3.65
N ASP A 205 -16.20 -8.51 2.70
CA ASP A 205 -15.94 -9.26 1.47
C ASP A 205 -14.86 -10.34 1.64
N ASN A 206 -13.94 -10.15 2.57
CA ASN A 206 -12.87 -11.11 2.85
C ASN A 206 -13.39 -12.37 3.56
N MET A 207 -12.58 -13.44 3.55
CA MET A 207 -12.92 -14.69 4.24
C MET A 207 -13.02 -14.54 5.76
N ALA A 208 -12.24 -13.63 6.35
CA ALA A 208 -12.23 -13.42 7.79
C ALA A 208 -13.53 -12.77 8.30
N LYS A 209 -14.30 -12.08 7.45
CA LYS A 209 -15.63 -11.46 7.74
C LYS A 209 -15.68 -10.35 8.78
N ASN A 210 -14.86 -10.38 9.83
CA ASN A 210 -14.84 -9.35 10.87
C ASN A 210 -13.51 -9.30 11.62
N THR A 211 -13.32 -8.22 12.37
CA THR A 211 -12.09 -7.96 13.13
C THR A 211 -11.88 -8.96 14.27
N THR A 212 -12.95 -9.51 14.86
CA THR A 212 -12.85 -10.55 15.91
C THR A 212 -12.10 -11.78 15.39
N ARG A 213 -12.52 -12.35 14.25
CA ARG A 213 -11.88 -13.52 13.66
C ARG A 213 -10.43 -13.26 13.24
N VAL A 214 -10.14 -12.03 12.78
CA VAL A 214 -8.76 -11.61 12.48
C VAL A 214 -7.92 -11.63 13.76
N ASN A 215 -8.39 -10.97 14.82
CA ASN A 215 -7.67 -10.88 16.09
C ASN A 215 -7.52 -12.26 16.76
N ASP A 216 -8.54 -13.11 16.71
CA ASP A 216 -8.47 -14.48 17.23
C ASP A 216 -7.36 -15.29 16.55
N LEU A 217 -7.22 -15.16 15.22
CA LEU A 217 -6.16 -15.84 14.48
C LEU A 217 -4.78 -15.25 14.82
N LEU A 218 -4.65 -13.92 14.87
CA LEU A 218 -3.39 -13.26 15.20
C LEU A 218 -2.94 -13.61 16.62
N ASN A 219 -3.84 -13.62 17.59
CA ASN A 219 -3.54 -13.94 18.98
C ASN A 219 -3.09 -15.40 19.16
N LYS A 220 -3.69 -16.35 18.43
CA LYS A 220 -3.24 -17.76 18.41
C LYS A 220 -1.78 -17.94 17.99
N VAL A 221 -1.26 -17.04 17.15
CA VAL A 221 0.15 -17.06 16.71
C VAL A 221 1.03 -16.22 17.63
N TRP A 222 0.50 -15.09 18.10
CA TRP A 222 1.21 -14.13 18.95
C TRP A 222 1.57 -14.70 20.33
N GLU A 223 0.63 -15.37 21.01
CA GLU A 223 0.85 -15.91 22.36
C GLU A 223 2.00 -16.94 22.42
N PRO A 224 2.07 -17.95 21.51
CA PRO A 224 3.23 -18.84 21.45
C PRO A 224 4.52 -18.13 21.03
N ALA A 225 4.43 -17.15 20.12
CA ALA A 225 5.60 -16.41 19.67
C ALA A 225 6.24 -15.61 20.82
N LEU A 226 5.42 -14.97 21.67
CA LEU A 226 5.87 -14.30 22.88
C LEU A 226 6.48 -15.28 23.88
N SER A 227 5.88 -16.46 24.07
CA SER A 227 6.40 -17.46 25.00
C SER A 227 7.76 -18.03 24.58
N ARG A 228 8.08 -17.96 23.27
CA ARG A 228 9.36 -18.41 22.71
C ARG A 228 10.45 -17.32 22.76
N ALA A 229 10.06 -16.05 22.68
CA ALA A 229 10.96 -14.90 22.58
C ALA A 229 11.67 -14.61 23.91
#